data_AF-A0A8H3I2J5-F1
#
_entry.id   AF-A0A8H3I2J5-F1
#
_cell.length_a   1.000
_cell.length_b   1.000
_cell.length_c   1.000
_cell.angle_alpha   90.00
_cell.angle_beta   90.00
_cell.angle_gamma   90.00
#
_symmetry.space_group_name_H-M   'P 1'
#
loop_
_entity.id
_entity.type
_entity.pdbx_description
1 polymer ?
#
loop_
_entity_poly.entity_id
_entity_poly.type
_entity_poly.pdbx_seq_one_letter_code
_entity_poly.pdbx_strand_id
1 'polypeptide(L)'
;MLRFARPLRQALKSTTGIYGVAVHPDPLPALRKTYESTLSILSQMPSHAVYRQGTEALVKHRLELVEKAKGDAAHVENALGEGQIEEILMSAEGELSLAGKMLEWKPWEPLEVKPAPGQWDYVRD
;
A
#
# COMPACT_ATOMS: atom_id res chain seq x y z
N MET A 1 40.49 9.73 -31.40
CA MET A 1 39.03 9.92 -31.41
C MET A 1 38.45 9.35 -30.12
N LEU A 2 38.21 10.19 -29.11
CA LEU A 2 37.56 9.78 -27.86
C LEU A 2 36.05 9.74 -28.10
N ARG A 3 35.48 8.54 -28.23
CA ARG A 3 34.03 8.35 -28.24
C ARG A 3 33.56 8.58 -26.80
N PHE A 4 33.08 9.78 -26.50
CA PHE A 4 32.30 10.03 -25.30
C PHE A 4 31.06 9.15 -25.37
N ALA A 5 31.05 8.04 -24.62
CA ALA A 5 29.84 7.30 -24.38
C ALA A 5 28.87 8.24 -23.66
N ARG A 6 27.84 8.71 -24.35
CA ARG A 6 26.71 9.35 -23.68
C ARG A 6 26.22 8.34 -22.64
N PRO A 7 26.22 8.66 -21.33
CA PRO A 7 25.59 7.78 -20.38
C PRO A 7 24.12 7.64 -20.81
N LEU A 8 23.65 6.40 -20.93
CA LEU A 8 22.22 6.12 -21.03
C LEU A 8 21.60 6.72 -19.77
N ARG A 9 21.08 7.95 -19.87
CA ARG A 9 20.11 8.44 -18.90
C ARG A 9 18.90 7.56 -19.09
N GLN A 10 18.82 6.49 -18.30
CA GLN A 10 17.55 5.84 -18.01
C GLN A 10 16.59 6.97 -17.67
N ALA A 11 15.44 7.03 -18.34
CA ALA A 11 14.55 8.17 -18.28
C ALA A 11 13.99 8.31 -16.86
N LEU A 12 14.74 8.97 -15.99
CA LEU A 12 14.34 9.29 -14.63
C LEU A 12 13.24 10.34 -14.74
N LYS A 13 12.10 10.02 -14.14
CA LYS A 13 10.95 10.92 -14.00
C LYS A 13 11.44 12.23 -13.38
N SER A 14 11.18 13.36 -14.03
CA SER A 14 11.68 14.66 -13.56
C SER A 14 10.76 15.31 -12.52
N THR A 15 9.46 15.06 -12.64
CA THR A 15 8.41 15.53 -11.72
C THR A 15 7.23 14.57 -11.76
N THR A 16 6.51 14.47 -10.65
CA THR A 16 5.21 13.77 -10.56
C THR A 16 4.06 14.65 -11.04
N GLY A 17 4.26 15.97 -11.14
CA GLY A 17 3.18 16.92 -11.44
C GLY A 17 2.18 17.12 -10.30
N ILE A 18 2.42 16.50 -9.14
CA ILE A 18 1.57 16.61 -7.94
C ILE A 18 2.33 17.40 -6.89
N TYR A 19 1.69 18.43 -6.33
CA TYR A 19 2.30 19.22 -5.26
C TYR A 19 2.53 18.37 -4.01
N GLY A 20 3.73 18.45 -3.44
CA GLY A 20 4.10 17.73 -2.22
C GLY A 20 4.50 16.27 -2.41
N VAL A 21 4.43 15.72 -3.63
CA VAL A 21 4.85 14.35 -3.93
C VAL A 21 6.17 14.38 -4.72
N ALA A 22 7.27 14.12 -4.04
CA ALA A 22 8.59 14.07 -4.66
C ALA A 22 8.76 12.78 -5.49
N VAL A 23 9.51 12.87 -6.60
CA VAL A 23 9.87 11.69 -7.40
C VAL A 23 10.78 10.78 -6.57
N HIS A 24 10.45 9.50 -6.51
CA HIS A 24 11.26 8.52 -5.81
C HIS A 24 12.35 7.95 -6.75
N PRO A 25 13.64 7.87 -6.33
CA PRO A 25 14.72 7.42 -7.20
C PRO A 25 14.64 5.93 -7.55
N ASP A 26 14.12 5.10 -6.65
CA ASP A 26 13.99 3.65 -6.85
C ASP A 26 12.72 3.08 -6.16
N PRO A 27 11.52 3.31 -6.75
CA PRO A 27 10.25 3.08 -6.05
C PRO A 27 9.89 1.59 -5.91
N LEU A 28 10.31 0.73 -6.84
CA LEU A 28 9.87 -0.67 -6.85
C LEU A 28 10.45 -1.51 -5.69
N PRO A 29 11.76 -1.41 -5.36
CA PRO A 29 12.30 -2.10 -4.19
C PRO A 29 11.75 -1.54 -2.87
N ALA A 30 11.50 -0.23 -2.80
CA ALA A 30 10.85 0.38 -1.65
C ALA A 30 9.43 -0.19 -1.46
N LEU A 31 8.64 -0.25 -2.53
CA LEU A 31 7.28 -0.79 -2.50
C LEU A 31 7.25 -2.26 -2.09
N ARG A 32 8.15 -3.09 -2.65
CA ARG A 32 8.31 -4.50 -2.27
C ARG A 32 8.57 -4.65 -0.77
N LYS A 33 9.56 -3.91 -0.26
CA LYS A 33 9.92 -3.94 1.17
C LYS A 33 8.74 -3.55 2.06
N THR A 34 7.97 -2.52 1.67
CA THR A 34 6.79 -2.07 2.42
C THR A 34 5.70 -3.15 2.45
N TYR A 35 5.43 -3.81 1.33
CA TYR A 35 4.49 -4.93 1.28
C TYR A 35 4.93 -6.14 2.10
N GLU A 36 6.19 -6.55 2.01
CA GLU A 36 6.75 -7.63 2.83
C GLU A 36 6.66 -7.31 4.32
N SER A 37 6.96 -6.06 4.70
CA SER A 37 6.82 -5.59 6.09
C SER A 37 5.36 -5.62 6.54
N THR A 38 4.43 -5.24 5.67
CA THR A 38 2.99 -5.28 5.96
C THR A 38 2.53 -6.73 6.19
N LEU A 39 2.93 -7.67 5.33
CA LEU A 39 2.63 -9.10 5.51
C LEU A 39 3.21 -9.65 6.82
N SER A 40 4.40 -9.20 7.22
CA SER A 40 5.00 -9.57 8.51
C SER A 40 4.15 -9.09 9.69
N ILE A 41 3.61 -7.86 9.66
CA ILE A 41 2.69 -7.36 10.70
C ILE A 41 1.37 -8.15 10.69
N LEU A 42 0.77 -8.35 9.53
CA LEU A 42 -0.49 -9.09 9.39
C LEU A 42 -0.40 -10.53 9.90
N SER A 43 0.77 -11.15 9.79
CA SER A 43 1.02 -12.50 10.32
C SER A 43 0.83 -12.63 11.84
N GLN A 44 0.97 -11.51 12.58
CA GLN A 44 0.77 -11.45 14.04
C GLN A 44 -0.70 -11.35 14.44
N MET A 45 -1.59 -10.99 13.52
CA MET A 45 -3.04 -10.89 13.74
C MET A 45 -3.69 -12.28 13.66
N PRO A 46 -4.86 -12.52 14.28
CA PRO A 46 -5.52 -13.82 14.18
C PRO A 46 -6.05 -14.10 12.76
N SER A 47 -6.05 -15.37 12.35
CA SER A 47 -6.43 -15.79 10.98
C SER A 47 -7.91 -15.53 10.64
N HIS A 48 -8.79 -15.44 11.63
CA HIS A 48 -10.20 -15.14 11.44
C HIS A 48 -10.49 -13.64 11.30
N ALA A 49 -9.51 -12.76 11.56
CA ALA A 49 -9.71 -11.33 11.39
C ALA A 49 -9.96 -11.00 9.91
N VAL A 50 -11.13 -10.42 9.61
CA VAL A 50 -11.53 -10.06 8.24
C VAL A 50 -10.55 -9.06 7.62
N TYR A 51 -10.09 -8.09 8.42
CA TYR A 51 -9.06 -7.12 8.00
C TYR A 51 -7.78 -7.84 7.53
N ARG A 52 -7.28 -8.81 8.31
CA ARG A 52 -6.11 -9.61 7.93
C ARG A 52 -6.31 -10.32 6.60
N GLN A 53 -7.44 -11.01 6.42
CA GLN A 53 -7.73 -11.78 5.20
C GLN A 53 -7.79 -10.88 3.97
N GLY A 54 -8.50 -9.75 4.07
CA GLY A 54 -8.63 -8.78 2.98
C GLY A 54 -7.31 -8.14 2.60
N THR A 55 -6.57 -7.61 3.58
CA THR A 55 -5.31 -6.92 3.33
C THR A 55 -4.23 -7.90 2.85
N GLU A 56 -4.15 -9.13 3.39
CA GLU A 56 -3.19 -10.12 2.89
C GLU A 56 -3.43 -10.47 1.41
N ALA A 57 -4.68 -10.71 1.02
CA ALA A 57 -5.01 -11.05 -0.36
C ALA A 57 -4.65 -9.91 -1.32
N LEU A 58 -4.97 -8.67 -0.93
CA LEU A 58 -4.67 -7.47 -1.69
C LEU A 58 -3.16 -7.25 -1.81
N VAL A 59 -2.41 -7.30 -0.70
CA VAL A 59 -0.96 -7.07 -0.69
C VAL A 59 -0.23 -8.15 -1.48
N LYS A 60 -0.63 -9.43 -1.37
CA LYS A 60 -0.06 -10.52 -2.17
C LYS A 60 -0.26 -10.29 -3.67
N HIS A 61 -1.47 -9.91 -4.07
CA HIS A 61 -1.76 -9.60 -5.47
C HIS A 61 -0.91 -8.44 -6.00
N ARG A 62 -0.79 -7.35 -5.23
CA ARG A 62 0.05 -6.20 -5.60
C ARG A 62 1.53 -6.58 -5.69
N LEU A 63 2.02 -7.38 -4.74
CA LEU A 63 3.40 -7.88 -4.75
C LEU A 63 3.69 -8.70 -6.02
N GLU A 64 2.77 -9.58 -6.42
CA GLU A 64 2.91 -10.35 -7.68
C GLU A 64 3.02 -9.45 -8.91
N LEU A 65 2.27 -8.36 -8.97
CA LEU A 65 2.35 -7.40 -10.08
C LEU A 65 3.69 -6.66 -10.09
N VAL A 66 4.19 -6.28 -8.92
CA VAL A 66 5.52 -5.66 -8.77
C VAL A 66 6.63 -6.61 -9.22
N GLU A 67 6.55 -7.91 -8.88
CA GLU A 67 7.52 -8.91 -9.36
C GLU A 67 7.46 -9.11 -10.88
N LYS A 68 6.24 -9.13 -11.45
CA LYS A 68 6.04 -9.30 -12.90
C LYS A 68 6.58 -8.14 -13.72
N ALA A 69 6.61 -6.94 -13.15
CA ALA A 69 7.04 -5.72 -13.84
C ALA A 69 8.53 -5.68 -14.20
N LYS A 70 9.39 -6.52 -13.59
CA LYS A 70 10.83 -6.64 -13.91
C LYS A 70 11.58 -5.29 -14.01
N GLY A 71 11.23 -4.33 -13.15
CA GLY A 71 11.85 -3.00 -13.11
C GLY A 71 11.12 -1.90 -13.89
N ASP A 72 9.98 -2.19 -14.53
CA ASP A 72 9.16 -1.19 -15.22
C ASP A 72 8.06 -0.63 -14.29
N ALA A 73 8.28 0.58 -13.77
CA ALA A 73 7.31 1.25 -12.91
C ALA A 73 5.99 1.58 -13.65
N ALA A 74 6.04 1.92 -14.94
CA ALA A 74 4.84 2.24 -15.70
C ALA A 74 3.95 1.00 -15.91
N HIS A 75 4.55 -0.19 -15.99
CA HIS A 75 3.78 -1.44 -16.02
C HIS A 75 2.97 -1.64 -14.73
N VAL A 76 3.59 -1.35 -13.56
CA VAL A 76 2.90 -1.45 -12.26
C VAL A 76 1.77 -0.43 -12.16
N GLU A 77 2.03 0.83 -12.53
CA GLU A 77 1.02 1.90 -12.53
C GLU A 77 -0.21 1.51 -13.37
N ASN A 78 0.01 1.01 -14.59
CA ASN A 78 -1.07 0.59 -15.49
C ASN A 78 -1.79 -0.68 -14.99
N ALA A 79 -1.07 -1.63 -14.40
CA ALA A 79 -1.66 -2.86 -13.90
C ALA A 79 -2.53 -2.63 -12.67
N LEU A 80 -2.15 -1.69 -11.80
CA LEU A 80 -2.93 -1.34 -10.60
C LEU A 80 -4.03 -0.32 -10.88
N GLY A 81 -3.78 0.66 -11.75
CA GLY A 81 -4.75 1.71 -12.07
C GLY A 81 -5.04 2.67 -10.90
N GLU A 82 -4.12 2.76 -9.93
CA GLU A 82 -4.27 3.53 -8.68
C GLU A 82 -3.48 4.85 -8.66
N GLY A 83 -3.03 5.33 -9.82
CA GLY A 83 -2.24 6.55 -9.96
C GLY A 83 -0.75 6.27 -10.17
N GLN A 84 0.09 7.23 -9.79
CA GLN A 84 1.54 7.15 -9.97
C GLN A 84 2.19 6.24 -8.93
N ILE A 85 3.36 5.69 -9.24
CA ILE A 85 4.06 4.75 -8.36
C ILE A 85 4.38 5.36 -6.98
N GLU A 86 4.61 6.67 -6.93
CA GLU A 86 4.81 7.40 -5.67
C GLU A 86 3.55 7.47 -4.81
N GLU A 87 2.37 7.64 -5.41
CA GLU A 87 1.09 7.64 -4.69
C GLU A 87 0.77 6.24 -4.15
N ILE A 88 1.06 5.20 -4.95
CA ILE A 88 0.92 3.80 -4.56
C ILE A 88 1.86 3.48 -3.39
N LEU A 89 3.09 3.98 -3.41
CA LEU A 89 4.04 3.84 -2.30
C LEU A 89 3.55 4.55 -1.04
N MET A 90 3.06 5.79 -1.15
CA MET A 90 2.47 6.52 -0.02
C MET A 90 1.28 5.76 0.58
N SER A 91 0.41 5.19 -0.27
CA SER A 91 -0.70 4.35 0.18
C SER A 91 -0.20 3.08 0.90
N ALA A 92 0.85 2.43 0.38
CA ALA A 92 1.45 1.25 1.02
C ALA A 92 2.07 1.58 2.38
N GLU A 93 2.73 2.72 2.52
CA GLU A 93 3.27 3.20 3.81
C GLU A 93 2.14 3.52 4.81
N GLY A 94 1.05 4.12 4.32
CA GLY A 94 -0.17 4.35 5.10
C GLY A 94 -0.78 3.04 5.61
N GLU A 95 -0.88 2.02 4.75
CA GLU A 95 -1.38 0.70 5.12
C GLU A 95 -0.46 0.01 6.13
N LEU A 96 0.86 0.12 5.97
CA LEU A 96 1.83 -0.41 6.94
C LEU A 96 1.64 0.23 8.32
N SER A 97 1.48 1.55 8.37
CA SER A 97 1.20 2.28 9.63
C SER A 97 -0.14 1.87 10.23
N LEU A 98 -1.18 1.74 9.40
CA LEU A 98 -2.50 1.29 9.82
C LEU A 98 -2.44 -0.13 10.39
N ALA A 99 -1.77 -1.07 9.73
CA ALA A 99 -1.61 -2.44 10.19
C ALA A 99 -0.96 -2.49 11.58
N GLY A 100 0.05 -1.63 11.82
CA GLY A 100 0.65 -1.48 13.15
C GLY A 100 -0.36 -1.04 14.22
N LYS A 101 -1.23 -0.08 13.90
CA LYS A 101 -2.30 0.39 14.81
C LYS A 101 -3.41 -0.65 15.00
N MET A 102 -3.79 -1.37 13.95
CA MET A 102 -4.79 -2.42 14.03
C MET A 102 -4.37 -3.55 14.97
N LEU A 103 -3.06 -3.80 15.08
CA LEU A 103 -2.50 -4.75 16.05
C LEU A 103 -2.72 -4.30 17.50
N GLU A 104 -2.63 -3.01 17.77
CA GLU A 104 -2.90 -2.40 19.07
C GLU A 104 -4.41 -2.34 19.37
N TRP A 105 -5.21 -1.90 18.40
CA TRP A 105 -6.65 -1.68 18.56
C TRP A 105 -7.49 -2.96 18.58
N LYS A 106 -6.99 -4.05 17.98
CA LYS A 106 -7.65 -5.36 17.93
C LYS A 106 -9.13 -5.30 17.50
N PRO A 107 -9.45 -4.70 16.33
CA PRO A 107 -10.84 -4.51 15.88
C PRO A 107 -11.59 -5.81 15.55
N TRP A 108 -10.91 -6.96 15.60
CA TRP A 108 -11.53 -8.28 15.45
C TRP A 108 -12.16 -8.80 16.74
N GLU A 109 -11.94 -8.13 17.87
CA GLU A 109 -12.63 -8.44 19.12
C GLU A 109 -14.10 -7.97 19.06
N PRO A 110 -14.99 -8.57 19.88
CA PRO A 110 -16.37 -8.12 19.98
C PRO A 110 -16.47 -6.65 20.38
N LEU A 111 -17.59 -6.00 20.02
CA LEU A 111 -17.88 -4.62 20.41
C LEU A 111 -17.67 -4.39 21.91
N GLU A 112 -16.77 -3.45 22.25
CA GLU A 112 -16.47 -3.08 23.63
C GLU A 112 -17.70 -2.49 24.34
N VAL A 113 -18.46 -1.64 23.63
CA VAL A 113 -19.66 -0.99 24.14
C VAL A 113 -20.85 -1.33 23.25
N LYS A 114 -21.85 -1.99 23.85
CA LYS A 114 -23.15 -2.19 23.19
C LYS A 114 -23.93 -0.88 23.15
N PRO A 115 -24.67 -0.61 22.06
CA PRO A 115 -25.49 0.60 21.97
C PRO A 115 -26.57 0.62 23.06
N ALA A 116 -26.88 1.80 23.56
CA ALA A 116 -28.02 1.99 24.46
C ALA A 116 -29.35 1.65 23.75
N PRO A 117 -30.38 1.18 24.48
CA PRO A 117 -31.69 0.96 23.89
C PRO A 117 -32.22 2.24 23.23
N GLY A 118 -32.56 2.16 21.94
CA GLY A 118 -33.04 3.31 21.16
C GLY A 118 -31.97 4.25 20.59
N GLN A 119 -30.67 3.98 20.80
CA GLN A 119 -29.57 4.83 20.28
C GLN A 119 -29.63 5.03 18.75
N TRP A 120 -30.05 4.00 18.03
CA TRP A 120 -30.11 3.98 16.56
C TRP A 120 -31.54 3.91 16.03
N ASP A 121 -32.53 4.26 16.86
CA ASP A 121 -33.94 4.38 16.47
C ASP A 121 -34.20 5.83 16.05
N TYR A 122 -34.12 6.12 14.76
CA TYR A 122 -34.19 7.50 14.25
C TYR A 122 -35.61 8.06 14.12
N VAL A 123 -36.62 7.20 13.97
CA VAL A 123 -38.02 7.59 13.80
C VAL A 123 -38.89 6.68 14.66
N ARG A 124 -39.68 7.29 15.56
CA ARG A 124 -40.79 6.64 16.26
C ARG A 124 -42.07 7.28 15.74
N ASP A 125 -42.87 6.49 15.03
CA ASP A 125 -44.23 6.87 14.63
C ASP A 125 -45.14 7.07 15.86
#